data_AF-A0A2V9C4N6-F1
#
_entry.id   AF-A0A2V9C4N6-F1
#
_cell.length_a   1.000
_cell.length_b   1.000
_cell.length_c   1.000
_cell.angle_alpha   90.00
_cell.angle_beta   90.00
_cell.angle_gamma   90.00
#
_symmetry.space_group_name_H-M   'P 1'
#
loop_
_entity.id
_entity.type
_entity.pdbx_description
1 polymer ?
#
loop_
_entity_poly.entity_id
_entity_poly.type
_entity_poly.pdbx_seq_one_letter_code
_entity_poly.pdbx_strand_id
1 'polypeptide(L)' 'MSMGGLFIETPQPRPAGTATRLDFLVAEGQIRADAVVRHANPGSGLGLKFTALSELDRPKLAALITRLRQAQHFLGKA' A
#
# COMPACT_ATOMS: atom_id res chain seq x y z
N MET A 1 0.53 -6.16 -0.38
CA MET A 1 0.96 -4.93 -1.13
C MET A 1 1.67 -5.35 -2.41
N SER A 2 1.55 -4.56 -3.47
CA SER A 2 2.28 -4.70 -4.73
C SER A 2 2.63 -3.32 -5.30
N MET A 3 3.31 -3.28 -6.45
CA MET A 3 3.56 -2.02 -7.17
C MET A 3 2.29 -1.34 -7.67
N GLY A 4 1.16 -2.05 -7.78
CA GLY A 4 -0.10 -1.52 -8.27
C GLY A 4 -1.05 -1.04 -7.17
N GLY A 5 -0.76 -1.34 -5.90
CA GLY A 5 -1.67 -0.99 -4.81
C GLY A 5 -1.42 -1.77 -3.53
N LEU A 6 -2.26 -1.51 -2.54
CA LEU A 6 -2.17 -2.11 -1.21
C LEU A 6 -3.55 -2.24 -0.58
N PHE A 7 -3.61 -3.05 0.47
CA PHE A 7 -4.75 -3.09 1.36
C PHE A 7 -4.34 -2.41 2.67
N ILE A 8 -5.16 -1.50 3.20
CA ILE A 8 -5.01 -0.97 4.55
C ILE A 8 -6.15 -1.45 5.43
N GLU A 9 -5.83 -1.86 6.64
CA GLU A 9 -6.83 -2.05 7.68
C GLU A 9 -7.28 -0.68 8.18
N THR A 10 -8.59 -0.48 8.22
CA THR A 10 -9.18 0.73 8.78
C THR A 10 -10.63 0.46 9.15
N PRO A 11 -11.12 0.95 10.30
CA PRO A 11 -12.52 0.84 10.67
C PRO A 11 -13.42 1.78 9.85
N GLN A 12 -12.83 2.70 9.07
CA GLN A 12 -13.56 3.69 8.28
C GLN A 12 -13.71 3.22 6.83
N PRO A 13 -14.88 2.65 6.45
CA PRO A 13 -15.13 2.31 5.06
C PRO A 13 -15.19 3.59 4.21
N ARG A 14 -14.74 3.48 2.96
CA ARG A 14 -14.89 4.51 1.93
C ARG A 14 -15.52 3.86 0.69
N PRO A 15 -16.43 4.54 -0.02
CA PRO A 15 -17.01 4.00 -1.24
C PRO A 15 -15.96 3.65 -2.29
N ALA A 16 -16.21 2.63 -3.11
CA ALA A 16 -15.38 2.36 -4.28
C ALA A 16 -15.39 3.58 -5.23
N GLY A 17 -14.27 3.86 -5.88
CA GLY A 17 -14.10 5.05 -6.71
C GLY A 17 -13.62 6.29 -5.95
N THR A 18 -13.60 6.27 -4.62
CA THR A 18 -13.08 7.40 -3.82
C THR A 18 -11.60 7.65 -4.11
N ALA A 19 -11.27 8.84 -4.61
CA ALA A 19 -9.89 9.31 -4.73
C ALA A 19 -9.29 9.49 -3.33
N THR A 20 -8.08 8.98 -3.15
CA THR A 20 -7.40 8.94 -1.85
C THR A 20 -5.94 9.26 -2.05
N ARG A 21 -5.41 10.18 -1.24
CA ARG A 21 -3.97 10.40 -1.13
C ARG A 21 -3.43 9.56 0.02
N LEU A 22 -2.34 8.85 -0.26
CA LEU A 22 -1.66 7.99 0.69
C LEU A 22 -0.29 8.59 1.00
N ASP A 23 -0.01 8.71 2.29
CA ASP A 23 1.27 9.09 2.84
C ASP A 23 1.63 8.06 3.89
N PHE A 24 2.68 7.27 3.66
CA PHE A 24 3.16 6.31 4.64
C PHE A 24 4.67 6.37 4.79
N LEU A 25 5.13 6.22 6.04
CA LEU A 25 6.53 6.27 6.43
C LEU A 25 7.03 4.84 6.63
N VAL A 26 8.11 4.49 5.94
CA VAL A 26 8.79 3.19 6.05
C VAL A 26 10.29 3.39 6.20
N ALA A 27 11.05 2.30 6.35
CA ALA A 27 12.51 2.35 6.45
C ALA A 27 13.17 3.02 5.22
N GLU A 28 12.54 2.90 4.05
CA GLU A 28 12.95 3.53 2.79
C GLU A 28 12.61 5.03 2.72
N GLY A 29 12.00 5.58 3.77
CA GLY A 29 11.55 6.97 3.88
C GLY A 29 10.04 7.13 3.66
N GLN A 30 9.61 8.38 3.53
CA GLN A 30 8.21 8.70 3.20
C GLN A 30 7.93 8.31 1.74
N ILE A 31 6.78 7.64 1.53
CA ILE A 31 6.23 7.29 0.23
C ILE A 31 4.87 8.00 0.09
N ARG A 32 4.67 8.68 -1.03
CA ARG A 32 3.42 9.37 -1.36
C ARG A 32 2.83 8.80 -2.64
N ALA A 33 1.53 8.50 -2.62
CA ALA A 33 0.83 7.97 -3.78
C ALA A 33 -0.59 8.51 -3.84
N ASP A 34 -1.07 8.78 -5.06
CA ASP A 34 -2.51 8.90 -5.28
C ASP A 34 -3.08 7.52 -5.58
N ALA A 35 -4.28 7.28 -5.08
CA ALA A 35 -4.96 6.01 -5.19
C ALA A 35 -6.47 6.17 -5.34
N VAL A 36 -7.11 5.09 -5.70
CA VAL A 36 -8.56 4.96 -5.71
C VAL A 36 -8.99 3.71 -4.96
N VAL A 37 -10.03 3.84 -4.15
CA VAL A 37 -10.65 2.69 -3.46
C VAL A 37 -11.26 1.76 -4.50
N ARG A 38 -10.87 0.49 -4.48
CA ARG A 38 -11.41 -0.57 -5.37
C ARG A 38 -12.42 -1.47 -4.68
N HIS A 39 -12.21 -1.76 -3.40
CA HIS A 39 -13.17 -2.46 -2.57
C HIS A 39 -12.99 -2.04 -1.11
N ALA A 40 -14.09 -2.07 -0.36
CA ALA A 40 -14.11 -1.82 1.07
C ALA A 40 -14.85 -2.99 1.72
N ASN A 41 -14.20 -3.61 2.70
CA ASN A 41 -14.81 -4.66 3.50
C ASN A 41 -15.09 -4.08 4.89
N PRO A 42 -16.37 -3.93 5.31
CA PRO A 42 -16.71 -3.41 6.63
C PRO A 42 -16.00 -4.21 7.73
N GLY A 43 -15.33 -3.51 8.65
CA GLY A 43 -14.57 -4.14 9.74
C GLY A 43 -13.23 -4.75 9.36
N SER A 44 -12.83 -4.73 8.08
CA SER A 44 -11.55 -5.29 7.62
C SER A 44 -10.63 -4.22 7.01
N GLY A 45 -11.13 -3.38 6.09
CA GLY A 45 -10.29 -2.32 5.50
C GLY A 45 -10.60 -1.96 4.06
N LEU A 46 -9.62 -1.35 3.39
CA LEU A 46 -9.72 -0.78 2.05
C LEU A 46 -8.66 -1.36 1.11
N GLY A 47 -9.12 -1.91 -0.01
CA GLY A 47 -8.28 -2.21 -1.17
C GLY A 47 -8.08 -0.96 -2.01
N LEU A 48 -6.84 -0.50 -2.13
CA LEU A 48 -6.46 0.73 -2.81
C LEU A 48 -5.60 0.40 -4.03
N LYS A 49 -5.99 0.93 -5.19
CA LYS A 49 -5.18 0.88 -6.41
C LYS A 49 -4.48 2.22 -6.59
N PHE A 50 -3.16 2.21 -6.73
CA PHE A 50 -2.42 3.43 -7.05
C PHE A 50 -2.82 3.93 -8.44
N THR A 51 -3.00 5.24 -8.54
CA THR A 51 -3.28 5.97 -9.78
C THR A 51 -2.10 6.85 -10.18
N ALA A 52 -1.30 7.31 -9.21
CA ALA A 52 -0.04 7.99 -9.45
C ALA A 52 0.96 7.70 -8.34
N LEU A 53 2.23 7.59 -8.71
CA LEU A 53 3.36 7.46 -7.81
C LEU A 53 4.49 8.30 -8.39
N SER A 54 5.15 9.12 -7.56
CA SER A 54 6.23 9.96 -8.06
C SER A 54 7.47 9.14 -8.43
N GLU A 55 8.29 9.64 -9.35
CA GLU A 55 9.57 9.00 -9.71
C GLU A 55 10.54 8.90 -8.51
N LEU A 56 10.40 9.80 -7.53
CA LEU A 56 11.17 9.75 -6.28
C LEU A 56 10.69 8.62 -5.35
N ASP A 57 9.40 8.29 -5.36
CA ASP A 57 8.79 7.33 -4.44
C ASP A 57 8.71 5.91 -5.02
N ARG A 58 8.70 5.78 -6.35
CA ARG A 58 8.74 4.49 -7.05
C ARG A 58 9.89 3.56 -6.61
N PRO A 59 11.16 4.00 -6.53
CA PRO A 59 12.24 3.13 -6.06
C PRO A 59 12.07 2.74 -4.58
N LYS A 60 11.55 3.63 -3.73
CA LYS A 60 11.31 3.34 -2.31
C LYS A 60 10.24 2.25 -2.13
N LEU A 61 9.15 2.33 -2.89
CA LEU A 61 8.10 1.30 -2.89
C LEU A 61 8.63 -0.05 -3.36
N ALA A 62 9.46 -0.06 -4.42
CA ALA A 62 10.08 -1.29 -4.92
C ALA A 62 11.02 -1.93 -3.87
N ALA A 63 11.82 -1.12 -3.19
CA ALA A 63 12.70 -1.56 -2.11
C ALA A 63 11.90 -2.11 -0.91
N LEU A 64 10.82 -1.42 -0.49
CA LEU A 64 9.90 -1.90 0.54
C LEU A 64 9.33 -3.28 0.20
N ILE A 65 8.79 -3.46 -1.01
CA ILE A 65 8.20 -4.75 -1.43
C ILE A 65 9.26 -5.87 -1.41
N THR A 66 10.47 -5.57 -1.87
CA THR A 66 11.59 -6.53 -1.85
C THR A 66 11.92 -6.94 -0.42
N ARG A 67 12.06 -5.98 0.49
CA ARG A 67 12.36 -6.25 1.91
C ARG A 67 11.25 -7.05 2.59
N LEU A 68 9.98 -6.70 2.35
CA LEU A 68 8.85 -7.43 2.95
C LEU A 68 8.79 -8.89 2.46
N ARG A 69 9.04 -9.14 1.17
CA ARG A 69 9.11 -10.52 0.65
C ARG A 69 10.21 -11.33 1.32
N GLN A 70 11.40 -10.75 1.46
CA GLN A 70 12.51 -11.40 2.17
C GLN A 70 12.12 -11.73 3.62
N ALA A 71 11.54 -10.77 4.35
CA ALA A 71 11.08 -10.97 5.72
C ALA A 71 10.03 -12.09 5.84
N GLN A 72 9.08 -12.18 4.90
CA GLN A 72 8.09 -13.27 4.90
C GLN A 72 8.72 -14.64 4.62
N HIS A 73 9.73 -14.72 3.76
CA HIS A 73 10.47 -15.96 3.56
C HIS A 73 11.23 -16.43 4.80
N PHE A 74 11.68 -15.51 5.67
CA PHE A 74 12.29 -15.88 6.94
C PHE A 74 11.25 -16.42 7.94
N LEU A 75 10.07 -15.79 8.03
CA LEU A 75 9.01 -16.20 8.96
C LEU A 75 8.34 -17.54 8.56
N GLY A 76 8.30 -17.87 7.27
CA GLY A 76 7.70 -19.12 6.77
C GLY A 76 8.61 -20.36 6.80
N LYS A 77 9.85 -20.23 7.32
CA LYS A 77 10.83 -21.32 7.44
C LYS A 77 11.10 -21.74 8.89
N ALA A 78 10.38 -21.17 9.85
CA ALA A 78 10.45 -21.50 11.27
C ALA A 78 9.41 -22.56 11.64
#